data_AF-A0A9W9W3X9-F1
#
_entry.id   AF-A0A9W9W3X9-F1
#
_cell.length_a   1.000
_cell.length_b   1.000
_cell.length_c   1.000
_cell.angle_alpha   90.00
_cell.angle_beta   90.00
_cell.angle_gamma   90.00
#
_symmetry.space_group_name_H-M   'P 1'
#
loop_
_entity.id
_entity.type
_entity.pdbx_description
1 polymer ?
#
loop_
_entity_poly.entity_id
_entity_poly.type
_entity_poly.pdbx_seq_one_letter_code
_entity_poly.pdbx_strand_id
1 'polypeptide(L)'
;MTVNGETEYPPQADLRTMMNEQPVPLLAPGLVDPASMAGKQATIKANALLDRFNVALANRDADKLAGCFYTSQAYWKDILALTYHLRTFSTPGVIAAALLKTNKLRQIENGISIDGAAIFLPATPVLVSAMAHAYRDSRMIGLI
;
A
#
# COMPACT_ATOMS: atom_id res chain seq x y z
N MET A 1 -25.06 -29.24 36.61
CA MET A 1 -24.31 -29.36 35.34
C MET A 1 -23.82 -27.98 34.97
N THR A 2 -22.56 -27.66 35.27
CA THR A 2 -21.92 -26.41 34.86
C THR A 2 -21.43 -26.58 33.43
N VAL A 3 -22.04 -25.87 32.50
CA VAL A 3 -21.55 -25.79 31.11
C VAL A 3 -20.27 -24.96 31.16
N ASN A 4 -19.13 -25.61 31.00
CA ASN A 4 -17.86 -24.92 30.76
C ASN A 4 -17.97 -24.30 29.36
N GLY A 5 -18.45 -23.06 29.28
CA GLY A 5 -18.52 -22.32 28.03
C GLY A 5 -17.09 -22.09 27.54
N GLU A 6 -16.72 -22.76 26.45
CA GLU A 6 -15.49 -22.44 25.74
C GLU A 6 -15.57 -20.97 25.34
N THR A 7 -14.63 -20.17 25.85
CA THR A 7 -14.50 -18.77 25.48
C THR A 7 -13.99 -18.73 24.04
N GLU A 8 -14.75 -18.10 23.15
CA GLU A 8 -14.37 -17.95 21.74
C GLU A 8 -12.96 -17.35 21.65
N TYR A 9 -12.06 -18.03 20.95
CA TYR A 9 -10.70 -17.56 20.71
C TYR A 9 -10.32 -17.63 19.21
N PRO A 10 -9.89 -16.51 18.61
CA PRO A 10 -9.79 -15.18 19.21
C PRO A 10 -11.19 -14.62 19.56
N PRO A 11 -11.29 -13.73 20.57
CA PRO A 11 -12.56 -13.13 20.95
C PRO A 11 -13.19 -12.39 19.76
N GLN A 12 -14.52 -12.34 19.75
CA GLN A 12 -15.27 -11.55 18.77
C GLN A 12 -14.73 -10.12 18.68
N ALA A 13 -14.34 -9.72 17.47
CA ALA A 13 -13.76 -8.42 17.20
C ALA A 13 -14.83 -7.41 16.76
N ASP A 14 -14.87 -6.24 17.38
CA ASP A 14 -15.63 -5.09 16.87
C ASP A 14 -14.79 -4.33 15.84
N LEU A 15 -15.03 -4.63 14.57
CA LEU A 15 -14.34 -4.00 13.44
C LEU A 15 -14.45 -2.47 13.46
N ARG A 16 -15.56 -1.92 13.97
CA ARG A 16 -15.79 -0.48 13.99
C ARG A 16 -14.89 0.19 15.03
N THR A 17 -14.75 -0.44 16.19
CA THR A 17 -13.78 -0.03 17.22
C THR A 17 -12.35 -0.18 16.71
N MET A 18 -11.99 -1.30 16.08
CA MET A 18 -10.65 -1.50 15.52
C MET A 18 -10.29 -0.46 14.44
N MET A 19 -11.23 -0.08 13.58
CA MET A 19 -11.01 0.98 12.58
C MET A 19 -10.87 2.37 13.21
N ASN A 20 -11.53 2.62 14.35
CA ASN A 20 -11.37 3.87 15.09
C ASN A 20 -10.00 3.94 15.81
N GLU A 21 -9.51 2.80 16.31
CA GLU A 21 -8.20 2.71 16.97
C GLU A 21 -7.03 2.78 15.96
N GLN A 22 -7.20 2.21 14.77
CA GLN A 22 -6.19 2.14 13.72
C GLN A 22 -6.78 2.61 12.37
N PRO A 23 -7.10 3.91 12.23
CA PRO A 23 -7.73 4.42 11.03
C PRO A 23 -6.80 4.30 9.82
N VAL A 24 -7.39 4.05 8.65
CA VAL A 24 -6.66 4.11 7.39
C VAL A 24 -6.14 5.54 7.22
N PRO A 25 -4.84 5.74 6.95
CA PRO A 25 -4.28 7.07 6.84
C PRO A 25 -4.94 7.85 5.70
N LEU A 26 -5.37 9.08 6.02
CA LEU A 26 -6.04 9.97 5.09
C LEU A 26 -5.06 11.07 4.69
N LEU A 27 -4.73 11.13 3.40
CA LEU A 27 -3.86 12.18 2.85
C LEU A 27 -4.67 13.47 2.72
N ALA A 28 -4.05 14.59 3.12
CA ALA A 28 -4.68 15.90 2.98
C ALA A 28 -4.97 16.20 1.50
N PRO A 29 -6.15 16.75 1.16
CA PRO A 29 -6.42 17.23 -0.19
C PRO A 29 -5.33 18.21 -0.65
N GLY A 30 -4.89 18.08 -1.90
CA GLY A 30 -3.85 18.94 -2.48
C GLY A 30 -2.41 18.61 -2.04
N LEU A 31 -2.18 17.57 -1.23
CA LEU A 31 -0.83 17.14 -0.85
C LEU A 31 0.02 16.75 -2.06
N VAL A 32 -0.60 16.15 -3.07
CA VAL A 32 0.02 15.79 -4.34
C VAL A 32 -0.71 16.54 -5.44
N ASP A 33 0.04 17.32 -6.23
CA ASP A 33 -0.47 17.90 -7.48
C ASP A 33 -0.63 16.78 -8.53
N PRO A 34 -1.85 16.46 -8.99
CA PRO A 34 -2.06 15.42 -9.99
C PRO A 34 -1.35 15.70 -11.32
N ALA A 35 -1.18 16.98 -11.69
CA ALA A 35 -0.48 17.33 -12.93
C ALA A 35 1.00 16.94 -12.87
N SER A 36 1.61 16.99 -11.67
CA SER A 36 2.99 16.53 -11.44
C SER A 36 3.20 15.02 -11.59
N MET A 37 2.12 14.25 -11.70
CA MET A 37 2.12 12.78 -11.83
C MET A 37 1.62 12.29 -13.21
N ALA A 38 1.32 13.19 -14.14
CA ALA A 38 0.76 12.84 -15.44
C ALA A 38 1.76 12.15 -16.39
N GLY A 39 1.24 11.29 -17.27
CA GLY A 39 2.03 10.58 -18.28
C GLY A 39 3.15 9.74 -17.66
N LYS A 40 4.39 9.92 -18.12
CA LYS A 40 5.56 9.15 -17.65
C LYS A 40 6.11 9.64 -16.29
N GLN A 41 5.61 10.74 -15.74
CA GLN A 41 6.15 11.33 -14.52
C GLN A 41 6.00 10.43 -13.29
N ALA A 42 4.88 9.72 -13.18
CA ALA A 42 4.68 8.73 -12.13
C ALA A 42 5.78 7.66 -12.14
N THR A 43 6.07 7.08 -13.31
CA THR A 43 7.14 6.07 -13.46
C THR A 43 8.52 6.63 -13.11
N ILE A 44 8.84 7.84 -13.58
CA ILE A 44 10.14 8.49 -13.28
C ILE A 44 10.32 8.68 -11.78
N LYS A 45 9.30 9.23 -11.09
CA LYS A 45 9.36 9.47 -9.65
C LYS A 45 9.41 8.17 -8.85
N ALA A 46 8.65 7.16 -9.28
CA ALA A 46 8.63 5.86 -8.62
C ALA A 46 9.98 5.13 -8.76
N ASN A 47 10.60 5.13 -9.94
CA ASN A 47 11.93 4.55 -10.13
C ASN A 47 12.99 5.30 -9.32
N ALA A 48 12.99 6.64 -9.32
CA ALA A 48 13.93 7.43 -8.50
C ALA A 48 13.77 7.19 -6.98
N LEU A 49 12.56 6.87 -6.53
CA LEU A 49 12.34 6.40 -5.16
C LEU A 49 12.90 5.00 -4.95
N LEU A 50 12.62 4.06 -5.85
CA LEU A 50 13.10 2.68 -5.76
C LEU A 50 14.63 2.58 -5.81
N ASP A 51 15.31 3.40 -6.59
CA ASP A 51 16.77 3.44 -6.62
C ASP A 51 17.33 3.76 -5.22
N ARG A 52 16.81 4.82 -4.58
CA ARG A 52 17.22 5.21 -3.21
C ARG A 52 16.84 4.15 -2.19
N PHE A 53 15.64 3.59 -2.32
CA PHE A 53 15.12 2.55 -1.45
C PHE A 53 15.98 1.28 -1.52
N ASN A 54 16.29 0.81 -2.72
CA ASN A 54 17.10 -0.39 -2.96
C ASN A 54 18.53 -0.21 -2.45
N VAL A 55 19.13 0.96 -2.69
CA VAL A 55 20.46 1.30 -2.15
C VAL A 55 20.44 1.29 -0.62
N ALA A 56 19.44 1.90 0.01
CA ALA A 56 19.33 1.89 1.47
C ALA A 56 19.11 0.48 2.03
N LEU A 57 18.26 -0.32 1.37
CA LEU A 57 17.95 -1.70 1.78
C LEU A 57 19.18 -2.61 1.65
N ALA A 58 19.91 -2.52 0.54
CA ALA A 58 21.12 -3.30 0.29
C ALA A 58 22.23 -2.97 1.31
N ASN A 59 22.41 -1.67 1.59
CA ASN A 59 23.39 -1.19 2.57
C ASN A 59 22.94 -1.35 4.03
N ARG A 60 21.72 -1.84 4.27
CA ARG A 60 21.11 -1.94 5.60
C ARG A 60 21.04 -0.61 6.36
N ASP A 61 20.89 0.48 5.63
CA ASP A 61 20.88 1.86 6.13
C ASP A 61 19.44 2.22 6.56
N ALA A 62 19.18 2.07 7.87
CA ALA A 62 17.85 2.28 8.43
C ALA A 62 17.35 3.72 8.27
N ASP A 63 18.23 4.70 8.38
CA ASP A 63 17.87 6.12 8.32
C ASP A 63 17.52 6.53 6.90
N LYS A 64 18.32 6.13 5.90
CA LYS A 64 17.99 6.38 4.49
C LYS A 64 16.74 5.62 4.05
N LEU A 65 16.52 4.42 4.58
CA LEU A 65 15.32 3.65 4.29
C LEU A 65 14.08 4.31 4.90
N ALA A 66 14.17 4.79 6.15
CA ALA A 66 13.11 5.57 6.80
C ALA A 66 12.82 6.86 6.02
N GLY A 67 13.87 7.54 5.52
CA GLY A 67 13.74 8.74 4.69
C GLY A 67 13.02 8.56 3.35
N CYS A 68 12.76 7.31 2.92
CA CYS A 68 11.94 7.03 1.74
C CYS A 68 10.43 7.12 2.01
N PHE A 69 10.00 7.22 3.27
CA PHE A 69 8.59 7.31 3.64
C PHE A 69 8.17 8.74 3.97
N TYR A 70 6.87 9.01 3.83
CA TYR A 70 6.31 10.31 4.19
C TYR A 70 6.33 10.49 5.71
N THR A 71 7.10 11.47 6.19
CA THR A 71 7.42 11.66 7.61
C THR A 71 6.18 11.86 8.49
N SER A 72 5.21 12.64 8.00
CA SER A 72 4.01 12.98 8.77
C SER A 72 3.04 11.80 8.90
N GLN A 73 3.06 10.88 7.92
CA GLN A 73 2.11 9.78 7.86
C GLN A 73 2.67 8.65 6.98
N ALA A 74 3.27 7.64 7.62
CA ALA A 74 3.77 6.45 6.94
C ALA A 74 2.99 5.22 7.36
N TYR A 75 2.56 4.44 6.37
CA TYR A 75 1.77 3.23 6.54
C TYR A 75 2.26 2.18 5.55
N TRP A 76 2.66 1.02 6.07
CA TRP A 76 3.08 -0.12 5.26
C TRP A 76 2.29 -1.36 5.65
N LYS A 77 1.58 -1.92 4.67
CA LYS A 77 0.93 -3.21 4.84
C LYS A 77 1.75 -4.26 4.13
N ASP A 78 2.40 -5.10 4.93
CA ASP A 78 3.14 -6.24 4.43
C ASP A 78 2.15 -7.38 4.13
N ILE A 79 1.71 -7.46 2.88
CA ILE A 79 0.95 -8.60 2.33
C ILE A 79 1.92 -9.49 1.57
N LEU A 80 2.98 -9.95 2.22
CA LEU A 80 3.79 -11.02 1.64
C LEU A 80 3.00 -12.32 1.72
N ALA A 81 2.58 -12.83 0.55
CA ALA A 81 2.01 -14.16 0.35
C ALA A 81 2.89 -15.30 0.92
N LEU A 82 4.15 -15.01 1.28
CA LEU A 82 5.15 -15.97 1.74
C LEU A 82 5.16 -16.22 3.26
N THR A 83 4.31 -15.57 4.05
CA THR A 83 4.20 -15.83 5.51
C THR A 83 2.79 -16.07 6.03
N TYR A 84 1.74 -15.93 5.23
CA TYR A 84 0.34 -15.87 5.68
C TYR A 84 0.05 -14.81 6.78
N HIS A 85 1.02 -13.97 7.15
CA HIS A 85 0.87 -12.94 8.19
C HIS A 85 0.65 -11.57 7.57
N LEU A 86 -0.57 -11.05 7.74
CA LEU A 86 -0.86 -9.65 7.48
C LEU A 86 -0.30 -8.81 8.62
N ARG A 87 0.68 -7.95 8.33
CA ARG A 87 1.23 -7.01 9.31
C ARG A 87 1.09 -5.59 8.80
N THR A 88 0.68 -4.73 9.69
CA THR A 88 0.61 -3.28 9.45
C THR A 88 1.69 -2.63 10.31
N PHE A 89 2.53 -1.83 9.66
CA PHE A 89 3.55 -1.03 10.32
C PHE A 89 3.22 0.44 10.11
N SER A 90 3.32 1.20 11.18
CA SER A 90 3.11 2.64 11.18
C SER A 90 4.37 3.34 11.65
N THR A 91 4.64 4.52 11.10
CA THR A 91 5.88 5.32 11.23
C THR A 91 7.06 4.85 10.37
N PRO A 92 7.86 5.78 9.80
CA PRO A 92 8.98 5.44 8.92
C PRO A 92 10.01 4.49 9.54
N GLY A 93 10.41 4.73 10.80
CA GLY A 93 11.45 3.95 11.48
C GLY A 93 11.03 2.50 11.74
N VAL A 94 9.78 2.28 12.15
CA VAL A 94 9.23 0.93 12.36
C VAL A 94 9.15 0.17 11.04
N ILE A 95 8.70 0.83 9.96
CA ILE A 95 8.65 0.24 8.62
C ILE A 95 10.06 -0.14 8.15
N ALA A 96 11.04 0.76 8.28
CA ALA A 96 12.42 0.51 7.90
C ALA A 96 13.02 -0.70 8.67
N ALA A 97 12.83 -0.74 10.00
CA ALA A 97 13.28 -1.86 10.82
C ALA A 97 12.63 -3.19 10.39
N ALA A 98 11.32 -3.18 10.11
CA ALA A 98 10.60 -4.35 9.64
C ALA A 98 11.11 -4.84 8.28
N LEU A 99 11.34 -3.94 7.33
CA LEU A 99 11.89 -4.24 6.01
C LEU A 99 13.30 -4.81 6.08
N LEU A 100 14.17 -4.24 6.93
CA LEU A 100 15.53 -4.76 7.14
C LEU A 100 15.50 -6.18 7.73
N LYS A 101 14.61 -6.42 8.71
CA LYS A 101 14.40 -7.75 9.27
C LYS A 101 13.92 -8.72 8.19
N THR A 102 12.94 -8.32 7.37
CA THR A 102 12.45 -9.14 6.25
C THR A 102 13.56 -9.41 5.24
N ASN A 103 14.34 -8.40 4.85
CA ASN A 103 15.45 -8.56 3.90
C ASN A 103 16.51 -9.53 4.44
N LYS A 104 16.85 -9.46 5.73
CA LYS A 104 17.77 -10.43 6.37
C LYS A 104 17.25 -11.88 6.27
N LEU A 105 15.95 -12.08 6.42
CA LEU A 105 15.32 -13.40 6.40
C LEU A 105 15.08 -13.95 4.98
N ARG A 106 14.88 -13.05 4.01
CA ARG A 106 14.46 -13.40 2.65
C ARG A 106 15.54 -13.22 1.61
N GLN A 107 16.63 -12.55 1.95
CA GLN A 107 17.76 -12.27 1.06
C GLN A 107 17.25 -11.70 -0.27
N ILE A 108 16.63 -10.52 -0.21
CA ILE A 108 16.08 -9.89 -1.42
C ILE A 108 17.26 -9.52 -2.33
N GLU A 109 17.48 -10.36 -3.33
CA GLU A 109 18.48 -10.15 -4.37
C GLU A 109 17.87 -9.34 -5.52
N ASN A 110 18.67 -8.47 -6.13
CA ASN A 110 18.27 -7.58 -7.24
C ASN A 110 17.28 -6.45 -6.88
N GLY A 111 16.90 -6.31 -5.61
CA GLY A 111 16.06 -5.21 -5.13
C GLY A 111 14.60 -5.32 -5.59
N ILE A 112 13.87 -4.21 -5.46
CA ILE A 112 12.47 -4.08 -5.82
C ILE A 112 12.37 -3.25 -7.11
N SER A 113 11.60 -3.74 -8.08
CA SER A 113 11.36 -3.06 -9.35
C SER A 113 9.87 -2.93 -9.65
N ILE A 114 9.54 -2.04 -10.59
CA ILE A 114 8.20 -1.92 -11.16
C ILE A 114 8.15 -2.78 -12.41
N ASP A 115 7.17 -3.66 -12.50
CA ASP A 115 6.81 -4.30 -13.75
C ASP A 115 5.81 -3.41 -14.51
N GLY A 116 6.15 -3.02 -15.73
CA GLY A 116 5.37 -2.07 -16.53
C GLY A 116 5.53 -0.60 -16.11
N ALA A 117 4.45 0.18 -16.29
CA ALA A 117 4.42 1.61 -15.99
C ALA A 117 3.77 1.88 -14.63
N ALA A 118 4.32 2.81 -13.86
CA ALA A 118 3.69 3.26 -12.63
C ALA A 118 2.50 4.17 -12.94
N ILE A 119 1.40 3.98 -12.23
CA ILE A 119 0.19 4.77 -12.35
C ILE A 119 -0.08 5.46 -11.02
N PHE A 120 -0.26 6.77 -11.03
CA PHE A 120 -0.72 7.50 -9.86
C PHE A 120 -2.26 7.44 -9.80
N LEU A 121 -2.79 6.79 -8.77
CA LEU A 121 -4.22 6.67 -8.52
C LEU A 121 -4.57 7.40 -7.21
N PRO A 122 -5.21 8.58 -7.27
CA PRO A 122 -5.76 9.21 -6.08
C PRO A 122 -6.97 8.40 -5.61
N ALA A 123 -6.75 7.40 -4.77
CA ALA A 123 -7.82 6.62 -4.16
C ALA A 123 -8.33 7.35 -2.92
N THR A 124 -9.62 7.69 -2.90
CA THR A 124 -10.32 8.05 -1.67
C THR A 124 -10.83 6.76 -1.01
N PRO A 125 -10.92 6.68 0.33
CA PRO A 125 -11.45 5.51 1.04
C PRO A 125 -12.99 5.41 0.91
N VAL A 126 -13.54 5.76 -0.25
CA VAL A 126 -14.96 5.67 -0.54
C VAL A 126 -15.17 4.50 -1.48
N LEU A 127 -16.02 3.56 -1.08
CA LEU A 127 -16.55 2.53 -1.97
C LEU A 127 -17.37 3.23 -3.07
N VAL A 128 -16.78 3.39 -4.25
CA VAL A 128 -17.52 3.84 -5.43
C VAL A 128 -18.05 2.60 -6.14
N SER A 129 -19.36 2.37 -6.06
CA SER A 129 -20.03 1.38 -6.92
C SER A 129 -20.07 1.96 -8.34
N ALA A 130 -19.22 1.44 -9.23
CA ALA A 130 -19.26 1.81 -10.64
C ALA A 130 -20.45 1.09 -11.30
N MET A 131 -21.62 1.74 -11.33
CA MET A 131 -22.65 1.41 -12.32
C MET A 131 -22.47 2.31 -13.56
N ALA A 132 -22.55 1.66 -14.73
CA ALA A 132 -22.66 2.21 -16.09
C ALA A 132 -21.34 2.46 -16.87
N HIS A 133 -20.76 1.39 -17.42
CA HIS A 133 -20.08 1.47 -18.73
C HIS A 133 -20.20 0.18 -19.55
N ALA A 134 -21.44 -0.33 -19.72
CA ALA A 134 -21.71 -1.44 -20.63
C ALA A 134 -23.13 -1.36 -21.21
N TYR A 135 -23.52 -0.22 -21.78
CA TYR A 135 -24.65 -0.18 -22.72
C TYR A 135 -24.70 1.16 -23.49
N ARG A 136 -23.87 1.30 -24.54
CA ARG A 136 -24.11 2.21 -25.68
C ARG A 136 -22.98 2.05 -26.69
N ASP A 137 -22.93 0.90 -27.37
CA ASP A 137 -22.41 0.90 -28.74
C ASP A 137 -22.97 -0.29 -29.53
N SER A 138 -24.23 -0.17 -29.94
CA SER A 138 -24.85 -1.04 -30.95
C SER A 138 -26.13 -0.35 -31.41
N ARG A 139 -25.97 0.63 -32.28
CA ARG A 139 -26.92 1.10 -33.31
C ARG A 139 -26.35 2.40 -33.86
N MET A 140 -25.77 2.33 -35.05
CA MET A 140 -25.82 3.34 -36.14
C MET A 140 -24.62 3.17 -37.08
N ILE A 141 -24.63 2.14 -37.93
CA ILE A 141 -24.24 2.30 -39.34
C ILE A 141 -25.20 1.43 -40.15
N GLY A 142 -26.19 2.07 -40.77
CA GLY A 142 -27.01 1.48 -41.81
C GLY A 142 -26.34 1.63 -43.17
N LEU A 143 -26.70 0.69 -44.06
CA LEU A 143 -26.64 0.71 -45.54
C LEU A 143 -25.77 1.79 -46.20
N ILE A 144 -24.75 1.34 -46.96
CA ILE A 144 -24.86 1.12 -48.42
C ILE A 144 -24.10 -0.17 -48.75
#